data_AF-A0A840RVC1-F1
#
_entry.id   AF-A0A840RVC1-F1
#
_cell.length_a   1.000
_cell.length_b   1.000
_cell.length_c   1.000
_cell.angle_alpha   90.00
_cell.angle_beta   90.00
_cell.angle_gamma   90.00
#
_symmetry.space_group_name_H-M   'P 1'
#
loop_
_entity.id
_entity.type
_entity.pdbx_description
1 polymer ?
#
loop_
_entity_poly.entity_id
_entity_poly.type
_entity_poly.pdbx_seq_one_letter_code
_entity_poly.pdbx_strand_id
1 'polypeptide(L)'
;MDAKDFDGYLALCDPAFHYAITAFSPEIRKSMTWLEHDHAGMVTLFGNLPKHNSDHSLLSRHATVYTIEELNGGETAKVTSALQVFRTTLDGGATELFAVGKMTDTVRLSAVGARLLDRNIHLETRMIGFGFHIPF
;
A
#
# COMPACT_ATOMS: atom_id res chain seq x y z
N MET A 1 0.22 -0.50 -9.49
CA MET A 1 0.27 -1.65 -8.56
C MET A 1 -0.42 -2.89 -9.11
N ASP A 2 -1.73 -2.90 -9.39
CA ASP A 2 -2.44 -4.10 -9.91
C ASP A 2 -1.90 -4.57 -11.26
N ALA A 3 -1.60 -3.63 -12.17
CA ALA A 3 -0.95 -3.90 -13.46
C ALA A 3 0.55 -4.21 -13.36
N LYS A 4 1.12 -4.29 -12.14
CA LYS A 4 2.56 -4.50 -11.87
C LYS A 4 3.51 -3.45 -12.48
N ASP A 5 2.99 -2.30 -12.90
CA ASP A 5 3.79 -1.11 -13.21
C ASP A 5 4.27 -0.48 -11.90
N PHE A 6 5.42 -0.96 -11.42
CA PHE A 6 6.05 -0.50 -10.19
C PHE A 6 6.83 0.80 -10.39
N ASP A 7 7.45 0.96 -11.55
CA ASP A 7 8.19 2.19 -11.91
C ASP A 7 7.23 3.38 -12.02
N GLY A 8 6.07 3.19 -12.67
CA GLY A 8 5.03 4.19 -12.73
C GLY A 8 4.47 4.56 -11.35
N TYR A 9 4.34 3.59 -10.43
CA TYR A 9 3.95 3.87 -9.04
C TYR A 9 5.02 4.68 -8.30
N LEU A 10 6.29 4.29 -8.38
CA LEU A 10 7.41 5.02 -7.77
C LEU A 10 7.52 6.43 -8.33
N ALA A 11 7.28 6.61 -9.63
CA ALA A 11 7.28 7.93 -10.26
C ALA A 11 6.18 8.86 -9.71
N LEU A 12 5.15 8.36 -9.03
CA LEU A 12 4.13 9.16 -8.34
C LEU A 12 4.52 9.52 -6.89
N CYS A 13 5.56 8.87 -6.35
CA CYS A 13 6.01 9.07 -4.99
C CYS A 13 6.99 10.25 -4.89
N ASP A 14 6.97 10.92 -3.73
CA ASP A 14 7.95 11.96 -3.40
C ASP A 14 9.34 11.33 -3.13
N PRO A 15 10.46 12.03 -3.37
CA PRO A 15 11.77 11.51 -2.99
C PRO A 15 11.90 11.20 -1.48
N ALA A 16 11.15 11.91 -0.63
CA ALA A 16 11.06 11.65 0.80
C ALA A 16 9.94 10.65 1.17
N PHE A 17 9.48 9.84 0.22
CA PHE A 17 8.36 8.93 0.41
C PHE A 17 8.62 7.88 1.49
N HIS A 18 7.61 7.67 2.33
CA HIS A 18 7.53 6.61 3.32
C HIS A 18 6.30 5.73 3.08
N TYR A 19 6.49 4.41 3.18
CA TYR A 19 5.43 3.42 3.07
C TYR A 19 5.46 2.46 4.24
N ALA A 20 4.30 2.23 4.86
CA ALA A 20 4.12 1.21 5.88
C ALA A 20 2.82 0.44 5.74
N ILE A 21 2.87 -0.84 6.10
CA ILE A 21 1.70 -1.67 6.38
C ILE A 21 1.73 -2.01 7.86
N THR A 22 0.66 -1.68 8.57
CA THR A 22 0.54 -1.93 10.01
C THR A 22 -0.73 -2.71 10.32
N ALA A 23 -0.74 -3.39 11.47
CA ALA A 23 -1.94 -4.04 12.02
C ALA A 23 -1.87 -4.01 13.55
N PHE A 24 -2.99 -3.99 14.24
CA PHE A 24 -2.99 -4.09 15.70
C PHE A 24 -2.81 -5.56 16.16
N SER A 25 -1.92 -5.82 17.10
CA SER A 25 -1.85 -7.11 17.80
C SER A 25 -2.52 -7.02 19.17
N PRO A 26 -3.60 -7.79 19.39
CA PRO A 26 -4.25 -7.89 20.69
C PRO A 26 -3.35 -8.46 21.78
N GLU A 27 -2.43 -9.36 21.42
CA GLU A 27 -1.57 -10.09 22.37
C GLU A 27 -0.55 -9.16 23.04
N ILE A 28 0.07 -8.27 22.25
CA ILE A 28 1.04 -7.29 22.77
C ILE A 28 0.43 -5.89 22.97
N ARG A 29 -0.84 -5.72 22.62
CA ARG A 29 -1.62 -4.46 22.69
C ARG A 29 -0.92 -3.29 22.01
N LYS A 30 -0.29 -3.55 20.87
CA LYS A 30 0.51 -2.57 20.11
C LYS A 30 0.31 -2.78 18.62
N SER A 31 0.59 -1.72 17.86
CA SER A 31 0.72 -1.81 16.41
C SER A 31 1.96 -2.64 16.06
N MET A 32 1.77 -3.62 15.17
CA MET A 32 2.82 -4.34 14.49
C MET A 32 3.02 -3.73 13.11
N THR A 33 4.28 -3.69 12.68
CA THR A 33 4.67 -3.32 11.32
C THR A 33 4.91 -4.59 10.51
N TRP A 34 4.16 -4.77 9.43
CA TRP A 34 4.32 -5.88 8.49
C TRP A 34 5.40 -5.58 7.46
N LEU A 35 5.42 -4.35 6.98
CA LEU A 35 6.35 -3.87 5.97
C LEU A 35 6.54 -2.37 6.20
N GLU A 36 7.78 -1.91 6.07
CA GLU A 36 8.11 -0.51 6.13
C GLU A 36 9.32 -0.24 5.26
N HIS A 37 9.20 0.75 4.37
CA HIS A 37 10.27 1.15 3.47
C HIS A 37 10.19 2.65 3.16
N ASP A 38 11.35 3.26 2.97
CA ASP A 38 11.48 4.53 2.27
C ASP A 38 11.46 4.30 0.76
N HIS A 39 11.53 5.38 -0.03
CA HIS A 39 11.57 5.31 -1.49
C HIS A 39 12.65 4.34 -2.02
N ALA A 40 13.87 4.39 -1.48
CA ALA A 40 14.97 3.53 -1.92
C ALA A 40 14.74 2.05 -1.57
N GLY A 41 14.16 1.79 -0.40
CA GLY A 41 13.71 0.46 0.01
C GLY A 41 12.64 -0.09 -0.91
N MET A 42 11.67 0.74 -1.32
CA MET A 42 10.63 0.35 -2.26
C MET A 42 11.19 0.01 -3.66
N VAL A 43 12.14 0.80 -4.16
CA VAL A 43 12.88 0.47 -5.41
C VAL A 43 13.54 -0.89 -5.29
N THR A 44 14.22 -1.14 -4.17
CA THR A 44 14.92 -2.41 -3.92
C THR A 44 13.95 -3.59 -3.83
N LEU A 45 12.81 -3.41 -3.14
CA LEU A 45 11.77 -4.41 -3.03
C LEU A 45 11.23 -4.78 -4.41
N PHE A 46 10.79 -3.80 -5.19
CA PHE A 46 10.20 -4.02 -6.52
C PHE A 46 11.19 -4.64 -7.50
N GLY A 47 12.46 -4.24 -7.47
CA GLY A 47 13.51 -4.86 -8.28
C GLY A 47 13.79 -6.33 -7.95
N ASN A 48 13.42 -6.79 -6.75
CA ASN A 48 13.61 -8.17 -6.32
C ASN A 48 12.36 -9.05 -6.44
N LEU A 49 11.16 -8.46 -6.53
CA LEU A 49 9.90 -9.22 -6.68
C LEU A 49 9.95 -10.29 -7.79
N PRO A 50 10.50 -10.04 -9.00
CA PRO A 50 10.57 -11.06 -10.05
C PRO A 50 11.44 -12.27 -9.70
N LYS A 51 12.32 -12.15 -8.72
CA LYS A 51 13.21 -13.23 -8.25
C LYS A 51 12.60 -14.03 -7.10
N HIS A 52 11.49 -13.58 -6.53
CA HIS A 52 10.85 -14.28 -5.44
C HIS A 52 10.01 -15.44 -5.98
N ASN A 53 10.02 -16.56 -5.27
CA ASN A 53 9.05 -17.63 -5.47
C ASN A 53 7.70 -17.19 -4.86
N SER A 54 6.81 -16.64 -5.67
CA SER A 54 5.48 -16.17 -5.24
C SER A 54 4.37 -17.08 -5.76
N ASP A 55 3.17 -16.95 -5.22
CA ASP A 55 2.00 -17.70 -5.69
C ASP A 55 1.47 -17.24 -7.06
N HIS A 56 2.04 -16.16 -7.62
CA HIS A 56 1.63 -15.52 -8.89
C HIS A 56 0.14 -15.10 -8.95
N SER A 57 -0.53 -15.05 -7.80
CA SER A 57 -1.93 -14.62 -7.71
C SER A 57 -2.10 -13.17 -8.18
N LEU A 58 -3.26 -12.88 -8.77
CA LEU A 58 -3.64 -11.53 -9.14
C LEU A 58 -4.27 -10.83 -7.94
N LEU A 59 -3.94 -9.54 -7.76
CA LEU A 59 -4.64 -8.69 -6.81
C LEU A 59 -5.44 -7.61 -7.54
N SER A 60 -6.64 -7.39 -7.02
CA SER A 60 -7.47 -6.23 -7.33
C SER A 60 -7.65 -5.41 -6.07
N ARG A 61 -7.28 -4.12 -6.12
CA ARG A 61 -7.38 -3.21 -4.98
C ARG A 61 -8.51 -2.22 -5.21
N HIS A 62 -9.49 -2.25 -4.33
CA HIS A 62 -10.58 -1.29 -4.31
C HIS A 62 -10.37 -0.30 -3.16
N ALA A 63 -10.03 0.94 -3.50
CA ALA A 63 -9.85 2.02 -2.54
C ALA A 63 -10.93 3.10 -2.75
N THR A 64 -11.62 3.46 -1.68
CA THR A 64 -12.64 4.52 -1.69
C THR A 64 -12.22 5.63 -0.75
N VAL A 65 -11.90 6.80 -1.32
CA VAL A 65 -11.59 8.01 -0.55
C VAL A 65 -12.87 8.50 0.13
N TYR A 66 -12.79 8.79 1.42
CA TYR A 66 -13.93 9.29 2.17
C TYR A 66 -13.61 10.52 3.05
N THR A 67 -12.35 10.84 3.30
CA THR A 67 -11.96 12.17 3.80
C THR A 67 -10.72 12.71 3.13
N ILE A 68 -10.70 14.02 2.95
CA ILE A 68 -9.55 14.81 2.53
C ILE A 68 -9.46 16.00 3.48
N GLU A 69 -8.29 16.21 4.07
CA GLU A 69 -7.99 17.34 4.95
C GLU A 69 -6.77 18.08 4.40
N GLU A 70 -6.92 19.37 4.11
CA GLU A 70 -5.79 20.21 3.73
C GLU A 70 -4.95 20.57 4.97
N LEU A 71 -3.64 20.45 4.82
CA LEU A 71 -2.64 20.72 5.84
C LEU A 71 -1.66 21.77 5.33
N ASN A 72 -1.01 22.49 6.25
CA ASN A 72 0.02 23.48 5.92
C ASN A 72 -0.45 24.53 4.89
N GLY A 73 -1.68 25.03 5.04
CA GLY A 73 -2.23 26.03 4.13
C GLY A 73 -2.46 25.55 2.70
N GLY A 74 -2.63 24.23 2.50
CA GLY A 74 -2.92 23.63 1.20
C GLY A 74 -1.69 23.07 0.47
N GLU A 75 -0.50 23.13 1.06
CA GLU A 75 0.71 22.51 0.49
C GLU A 75 0.70 20.98 0.57
N THR A 76 -0.09 20.45 1.51
CA THR A 76 -0.23 19.00 1.72
C THR A 76 -1.68 18.65 1.99
N ALA A 77 -2.08 17.44 1.64
CA ALA A 77 -3.39 16.90 1.97
C ALA A 77 -3.23 15.55 2.66
N LYS A 78 -3.98 15.36 3.74
CA LYS A 78 -4.16 14.05 4.36
C LYS A 78 -5.41 13.41 3.75
N VAL A 79 -5.21 12.28 3.10
CA VAL A 79 -6.27 11.54 2.40
C VAL A 79 -6.53 10.25 3.15
N THR A 80 -7.79 9.98 3.45
CA THR A 80 -8.19 8.72 4.07
C THR A 80 -9.09 7.92 3.14
N SER A 81 -8.72 6.67 2.92
CA SER A 81 -9.47 5.73 2.09
C SER A 81 -9.76 4.43 2.83
N ALA A 82 -10.93 3.85 2.58
CA ALA A 82 -11.19 2.46 2.90
C ALA A 82 -10.58 1.58 1.80
N LEU A 83 -9.93 0.48 2.17
CA LEU A 83 -9.27 -0.43 1.24
C LEU A 83 -9.82 -1.84 1.39
N GLN A 84 -10.16 -2.44 0.26
CA GLN A 84 -10.43 -3.87 0.12
C GLN A 84 -9.49 -4.44 -0.93
N VAL A 85 -8.84 -5.55 -0.60
CA VAL A 85 -7.93 -6.25 -1.50
C VAL A 85 -8.53 -7.60 -1.79
N PHE A 86 -8.75 -7.89 -3.06
CA PHE A 86 -9.21 -9.19 -3.53
C PHE A 86 -8.06 -9.94 -4.16
N ARG A 87 -7.96 -11.23 -3.88
CA ARG A 87 -6.98 -12.13 -4.48
C ARG A 87 -7.70 -13.10 -5.39
N THR A 88 -7.22 -13.21 -6.62
CA THR A 88 -7.62 -14.28 -7.55
C THR A 88 -6.44 -15.21 -7.74
N THR A 89 -6.63 -16.50 -7.43
CA THR A 89 -5.57 -17.50 -7.57
C THR A 89 -5.15 -17.65 -9.03
N LEU A 90 -3.96 -18.23 -9.25
CA LEU A 90 -3.38 -18.47 -10.57
C LEU A 90 -4.38 -19.09 -11.56
N ASP A 91 -4.22 -18.77 -12.85
CA ASP A 91 -5.01 -19.28 -13.96
C ASP A 91 -6.52 -19.01 -13.87
N GLY A 92 -6.90 -17.91 -13.22
CA GLY A 92 -8.30 -17.46 -13.13
C GLY A 92 -9.14 -18.29 -12.16
N GLY A 93 -8.51 -18.84 -11.12
CA GLY A 93 -9.19 -19.60 -10.09
C GLY A 93 -10.05 -18.73 -9.15
N ALA A 94 -10.22 -19.18 -7.90
CA ALA A 94 -11.13 -18.53 -6.97
C ALA A 94 -10.69 -17.10 -6.63
N THR A 95 -11.67 -16.19 -6.58
CA THR A 95 -11.50 -14.84 -6.03
C THR A 95 -12.02 -14.78 -4.61
N GLU A 96 -11.20 -14.25 -3.70
CA GLU A 96 -11.57 -14.07 -2.29
C GLU A 96 -11.17 -12.68 -1.77
N LEU A 97 -11.84 -12.23 -0.70
CA LEU A 97 -11.40 -11.06 0.06
C LEU A 97 -10.14 -11.43 0.84
N PHE A 98 -9.02 -10.81 0.48
CA PHE A 98 -7.70 -11.13 1.01
C PHE A 98 -7.30 -10.21 2.17
N ALA A 99 -7.59 -8.92 2.08
CA ALA A 99 -7.33 -7.97 3.15
C ALA A 99 -8.35 -6.82 3.14
N VAL A 100 -8.64 -6.30 4.34
CA VAL A 100 -9.40 -5.07 4.55
C VAL A 100 -8.56 -4.15 5.43
N GLY A 101 -8.60 -2.86 5.13
CA GLY A 101 -7.90 -1.89 5.95
C GLY A 101 -8.28 -0.46 5.62
N LYS A 102 -7.57 0.44 6.27
CA LYS A 102 -7.66 1.88 6.08
C LYS A 102 -6.33 2.41 5.59
N MET A 103 -6.35 3.12 4.48
CA MET A 103 -5.20 3.83 3.94
C MET A 103 -5.24 5.27 4.45
N THR A 104 -4.15 5.70 5.06
CA THR A 104 -3.92 7.10 5.40
C THR A 104 -2.72 7.56 4.61
N ASP A 105 -2.95 8.48 3.69
CA ASP A 105 -1.94 9.02 2.80
C ASP A 105 -1.66 10.48 3.17
N THR A 106 -0.40 10.88 3.10
CA THR A 106 -0.04 12.30 3.00
C THR A 106 0.40 12.58 1.57
N VAL A 107 -0.23 13.54 0.93
CA VAL A 107 0.04 13.94 -0.44
C VAL A 107 0.60 15.35 -0.44
N ARG A 108 1.76 15.55 -1.06
CA ARG A 108 2.31 16.87 -1.34
C ARG A 108 1.68 17.44 -2.59
N LEU A 109 1.15 18.66 -2.49
CA LEU A 109 0.54 19.39 -3.58
C LEU A 109 1.51 20.45 -4.09
N SER A 110 1.64 20.56 -5.40
CA SER A 110 2.52 21.54 -6.04
C SER A 110 1.95 21.96 -7.40
N ALA A 111 2.49 23.04 -7.97
CA ALA A 111 2.11 23.50 -9.30
C ALA A 111 2.35 22.46 -10.41
N VAL A 112 3.29 21.54 -10.21
CA VAL A 112 3.64 20.47 -11.18
C VAL A 112 2.84 19.18 -10.96
N GLY A 113 1.97 19.15 -9.94
CA GLY A 113 1.11 18.01 -9.62
C GLY A 113 1.25 17.53 -8.18
N ALA A 114 0.53 16.44 -7.89
CA ALA A 114 0.51 15.79 -6.59
C ALA A 114 1.54 14.64 -6.51
N ARG A 115 2.21 14.51 -5.36
CA ARG A 115 3.15 13.41 -5.06
C ARG A 115 2.78 12.74 -3.74
N LEU A 116 2.85 11.41 -3.70
CA LEU A 116 2.61 10.65 -2.48
C LEU A 116 3.84 10.76 -1.56
N LEU A 117 3.67 11.39 -0.40
CA LEU A 117 4.74 11.63 0.58
C LEU A 117 4.77 10.56 1.67
N ASP A 118 3.61 10.07 2.09
CA ASP A 118 3.49 9.06 3.13
C ASP A 118 2.28 8.19 2.82
N ARG A 119 2.39 6.88 3.09
CA ARG A 119 1.27 5.96 3.07
C ARG A 119 1.39 4.97 4.23
N ASN A 120 0.38 4.97 5.09
CA ASN A 120 0.16 3.89 6.05
C ASN A 120 -1.13 3.13 5.71
N ILE A 121 -0.99 1.84 5.47
CA ILE A 121 -2.11 0.91 5.33
C ILE A 121 -2.28 0.18 6.66
N HIS A 122 -3.28 0.57 7.43
CA HIS A 122 -3.66 -0.11 8.66
C HIS A 122 -4.66 -1.21 8.35
N LEU A 123 -4.23 -2.46 8.42
CA LEU A 123 -5.04 -3.63 8.15
C LEU A 123 -5.84 -4.04 9.38
N GLU A 124 -7.08 -4.48 9.13
CA GLU A 124 -7.92 -5.11 10.16
C GLU A 124 -7.50 -6.55 10.43
N THR A 125 -6.97 -7.24 9.40
CA THR A 125 -6.38 -8.57 9.54
C THR A 125 -4.87 -8.50 9.77
N ARG A 126 -4.38 -9.31 10.69
CA ARG A 126 -2.94 -9.59 10.87
C ARG A 126 -2.53 -10.95 10.32
N MET A 127 -3.43 -11.68 9.67
CA MET A 127 -3.12 -12.98 9.07
C MET A 127 -3.12 -12.82 7.56
N ILE A 128 -1.97 -12.43 7.05
CA ILE A 128 -1.70 -12.42 5.61
C ILE A 128 -1.05 -13.77 5.33
N GLY A 129 -1.69 -14.61 4.50
CA GLY A 129 -1.18 -15.93 4.16
C GLY A 129 0.23 -15.90 3.56
N PHE A 130 0.83 -17.07 3.37
CA PHE A 130 2.15 -17.17 2.76
C PHE A 130 2.10 -16.99 1.23
N GLY A 131 3.26 -16.65 0.64
CA GLY A 131 3.48 -16.72 -0.81
C GLY A 131 3.16 -15.44 -1.59
N PHE A 132 2.59 -14.42 -0.94
CA PHE A 132 2.32 -13.14 -1.59
C PHE A 132 3.30 -12.05 -1.12
N HIS A 133 3.95 -11.38 -2.08
CA HIS A 133 5.06 -10.47 -1.78
C HIS A 133 4.86 -9.03 -2.27
N ILE A 134 3.78 -8.75 -3.01
CA ILE A 134 3.51 -7.38 -3.49
C ILE A 134 2.82 -6.60 -2.35
N PRO A 135 3.25 -5.37 -2.02
CA PRO A 135 2.58 -4.53 -1.02
C PRO A 135 1.17 -4.11 -1.45
N PHE A 136 0.33 -3.68 -0.50
CA PHE A 136 -1.04 -3.23 -0.79
C PHE A 136 -1.07 -1.80 -1.36
#